data_AF-A0A9J8BFW1-F1
#
_entry.id   AF-A0A9J8BFW1-F1
#
_cell.length_a   1.000
_cell.length_b   1.000
_cell.length_c   1.000
_cell.angle_alpha   90.00
_cell.angle_beta   90.00
_cell.angle_gamma   90.00
#
_symmetry.space_group_name_H-M   'P 1'
#
loop_
_entity.id
_entity.type
_entity.pdbx_description
1 polymer ?
#
loop_
_entity_poly.entity_id
_entity_poly.type
_entity_poly.pdbx_seq_one_letter_code
_entity_poly.pdbx_strand_id
1 'polypeptide(L)' 'CLKTLYKWCKELSDYKWNAKTTKKIVLRLECVEPNCRSKRMLAIKRCKHFELGGDKKRKGQVIQF' A
#
# COMPACT_ATOMS: atom_id res chain seq x y z
N CYS A 1 -6.87 28.81 25.76
CA CYS A 1 -7.02 29.30 24.37
C CYS A 1 -5.81 29.04 23.47
N LEU A 2 -4.60 29.55 23.76
CA LEU A 2 -3.44 29.43 22.84
C LEU A 2 -2.92 28.00 22.59
N LYS A 3 -3.00 27.11 23.58
CA LYS A 3 -2.58 25.69 23.43
C LYS A 3 -3.50 24.90 22.50
N THR A 4 -4.79 25.24 22.45
CA THR A 4 -5.79 24.59 21.59
C THR A 4 -5.57 24.99 20.13
N LEU A 5 -5.22 26.25 19.87
CA LEU A 5 -4.85 26.78 18.56
C LEU A 5 -3.59 26.10 17.98
N TYR A 6 -2.56 25.88 18.80
CA TYR A 6 -1.36 25.14 18.36
C TYR A 6 -1.63 23.68 18.04
N LYS A 7 -2.57 23.03 18.75
CA LYS A 7 -2.99 21.66 18.48
C LYS A 7 -3.77 21.55 17.15
N TRP A 8 -4.67 22.49 16.89
CA TRP A 8 -5.44 22.58 15.64
C TRP A 8 -4.56 22.86 14.41
N CYS A 9 -3.58 23.76 14.56
CA CYS A 9 -2.65 24.11 13.47
C CYS A 9 -1.74 22.92 13.08
N LYS A 10 -1.42 22.03 14.03
CA LYS A 10 -0.61 20.83 13.76
C LYS A 10 -1.41 19.72 13.05
N GLU A 11 -2.71 19.62 13.29
CA GLU A 11 -3.60 18.63 12.63
C GLU A 11 -3.91 18.98 11.16
N LEU A 12 -3.82 20.26 10.76
CA LEU A 12 -4.13 20.72 9.40
C LEU A 12 -2.91 20.72 8.45
N SER A 13 -1.70 20.44 8.93
CA SER A 13 -0.46 20.56 8.14
C SER A 13 -0.12 19.34 7.26
N ASP A 14 -0.76 18.18 7.45
CA ASP A 14 -0.37 16.94 6.76
C ASP A 14 -1.02 16.73 5.38
N TYR A 15 -1.93 17.62 4.95
CA TYR A 15 -2.72 17.41 3.73
C TYR A 15 -2.37 18.33 2.54
N LYS A 16 -1.46 19.30 2.70
CA LYS A 16 -1.25 20.36 1.70
C LYS A 16 -0.43 19.97 0.46
N TRP A 17 0.21 18.80 0.43
CA TRP A 17 1.19 18.43 -0.60
C TRP A 17 1.07 16.98 -1.09
N ASN A 18 -0.14 16.50 -1.37
CA ASN A 18 -0.32 15.16 -1.94
C ASN A 18 -0.17 15.16 -3.47
N ALA A 19 1.02 15.54 -3.96
CA ALA A 19 1.42 15.47 -5.37
C ALA A 19 1.78 14.03 -5.83
N LYS A 20 1.63 13.04 -4.96
CA LYS A 20 1.98 11.64 -5.24
C LYS A 20 0.83 10.98 -6.01
N THR A 21 1.10 10.63 -7.27
CA THR A 21 0.11 9.97 -8.15
C THR A 21 -0.15 8.50 -7.80
N THR A 22 0.73 7.88 -6.99
CA THR A 22 0.65 6.47 -6.58
C THR A 22 0.93 6.29 -5.10
N LYS A 23 0.22 5.35 -4.48
CA LYS A 23 0.38 4.98 -3.07
C LYS A 23 1.48 3.93 -2.90
N LYS A 24 2.06 3.85 -1.71
CA LYS A 24 2.95 2.75 -1.34
C LYS A 24 2.08 1.55 -0.94
N ILE A 25 2.29 0.41 -1.60
CA ILE A 25 1.54 -0.81 -1.33
C ILE A 25 2.27 -1.60 -0.25
N VAL A 26 1.55 -2.01 0.78
CA VAL A 26 2.07 -2.84 1.88
C VAL A 26 1.27 -4.12 1.92
N LEU A 27 1.94 -5.26 1.77
CA LEU A 27 1.33 -6.58 1.90
C LEU A 27 1.36 -7.04 3.35
N ARG A 28 0.23 -7.56 3.81
CA ARG A 28 0.10 -8.23 5.10
C ARG A 28 0.23 -9.73 4.86
N LEU A 29 1.36 -10.29 5.26
CA LEU A 29 1.59 -11.72 5.25
C LEU A 29 1.26 -12.28 6.62
N GLU A 30 0.45 -13.33 6.65
CA GLU A 30 0.13 -14.09 7.86
C GLU A 30 0.71 -15.50 7.71
N CYS A 31 1.27 -16.04 8.79
CA CYS A 31 1.71 -17.42 8.80
C CYS A 31 0.50 -18.34 8.67
N VAL A 32 0.60 -19.36 7.82
CA VAL A 32 -0.49 -20.33 7.56
C VAL A 32 -0.61 -21.35 8.70
N GLU A 33 0.45 -21.52 9.49
CA GLU A 33 0.49 -22.48 10.58
C GLU A 33 -0.53 -22.09 11.68
N PRO A 34 -1.47 -22.96 12.07
CA PRO A 34 -2.56 -22.62 13.00
C PRO A 34 -2.08 -22.13 14.37
N ASN A 35 -0.91 -22.59 14.82
CA ASN A 35 -0.32 -22.18 16.09
C ASN A 35 0.53 -20.91 15.98
N CYS A 36 0.89 -20.50 14.76
CA CYS A 36 1.73 -19.33 14.51
C CYS A 36 0.89 -18.13 14.10
N ARG A 37 0.75 -17.16 14.99
CA ARG A 37 0.01 -15.91 14.73
C ARG A 37 0.89 -14.78 14.21
N SER A 38 2.06 -15.10 13.68
CA SER A 38 3.03 -14.13 13.17
C SER A 38 2.49 -13.40 11.94
N LYS A 39 2.55 -12.06 11.98
CA LYS A 39 2.15 -11.18 10.89
C LYS A 39 3.35 -10.33 10.47
N ARG A 40 3.60 -10.24 9.16
CA ARG A 40 4.67 -9.41 8.60
C ARG A 40 4.11 -8.45 7.57
N MET A 41 4.50 -7.19 7.69
CA MET A 41 4.21 -6.16 6.70
C MET A 41 5.37 -6.04 5.73
N LEU A 42 5.12 -6.26 4.43
CA LEU A 42 6.11 -6.08 3.37
C LEU A 42 5.73 -4.90 2.49
N ALA A 43 6.58 -3.88 2.48
CA ALA A 43 6.46 -2.76 1.58
C ALA A 43 6.98 -3.09 0.18
N ILE A 44 6.14 -2.93 -0.84
CA ILE A 44 6.53 -3.05 -2.25
C ILE A 44 6.84 -1.66 -2.81
N LYS A 45 7.64 -1.61 -3.89
CA LYS A 45 7.83 -0.40 -4.69
C LYS A 45 6.47 0.14 -5.19
N ARG A 46 6.41 1.44 -5.47
CA ARG A 46 5.19 2.05 -6.01
C ARG A 46 4.98 1.56 -7.44
N CYS A 47 3.76 1.14 -7.75
CA CYS A 47 3.31 0.78 -9.09
C CYS A 47 1.94 1.42 -9.34
N LYS A 48 1.59 1.58 -10.63
CA LYS A 48 0.29 2.14 -11.04
C LYS A 48 -0.82 1.08 -10.97
N HIS A 49 -0.49 -0.13 -11.41
CA HIS A 49 -1.38 -1.29 -11.40
C HIS A 49 -0.84 -2.33 -10.44
N PHE A 50 -1.71 -2.87 -9.59
CA PHE A 50 -1.37 -3.93 -8.65
C PHE A 50 -2.57 -4.85 -8.47
N GLU A 51 -2.39 -6.12 -8.80
CA GLU A 51 -3.41 -7.16 -8.66
C GLU A 51 -2.83 -8.33 -7.87
N LEU A 52 -3.62 -8.86 -6.94
CA LEU A 52 -3.32 -10.10 -6.22
C LEU A 52 -4.08 -11.25 -6.86
N GLY A 53 -3.42 -12.39 -7.07
CA GLY A 53 -4.04 -13.59 -7.62
C GLY A 53 -4.38 -13.52 -9.11
N GLY A 54 -3.82 -12.56 -9.85
CA GLY A 54 -4.00 -12.45 -11.29
C GLY A 54 -3.40 -13.64 -12.08
N ASP A 55 -3.80 -13.76 -13.34
CA ASP A 55 -3.38 -14.84 -14.21
C ASP A 55 -1.87 -14.83 -14.46
N LYS A 56 -1.25 -16.00 -14.29
CA LYS A 56 0.15 -16.19 -14.66
C LYS A 56 0.25 -16.14 -16.18
N LYS A 57 1.07 -15.23 -16.71
CA LYS A 57 1.38 -15.18 -18.14
C LYS A 57 1.94 -16.54 -18.61
N ARG A 58 1.32 -17.14 -19.63
CA ARG A 58 1.81 -18.38 -20.25
C ARG A 58 2.98 -18.07 -21.18
N LYS A 59 4.00 -18.93 -21.20
CA LYS A 59 5.12 -18.80 -22.13
C LYS A 59 4.67 -19.20 -23.54
N GLY A 60 4.99 -18.39 -24.56
CA GLY A 60 4.76 -18.72 -25.97
C GLY A 60 3.36 -18.44 -26.53
N GLN A 61 2.47 -17.78 -25.78
CA GLN A 61 1.20 -17.32 -26.35
C GLN A 61 1.42 -16.10 -27.25
N VAL A 62 1.06 -16.25 -28.52
CA VAL A 62 0.90 -15.14 -29.46
C VAL A 62 -0.38 -14.41 -29.09
N ILE A 63 -0.29 -13.09 -28.96
CA ILE A 63 -1.44 -12.24 -28.68
C ILE A 63 -2.26 -12.19 -29.98
N GLN A 64 -3.53 -12.60 -29.95
CA GLN A 64 -4.42 -12.42 -31.10
C GLN A 64 -4.69 -10.91 -31.28
N PHE A 65 -4.49 -10.44 -32.51
CA PHE A 65 -4.77 -9.08 -32.94
C PHE A 65 -6.27 -8.87 -33.19
#